data_AF-A0A7C9C084-F1
#
_entry.id   AF-A0A7C9C084-F1
#
_cell.length_a   1.000
_cell.length_b   1.000
_cell.length_c   1.000
_cell.angle_alpha   90.00
_cell.angle_beta   90.00
_cell.angle_gamma   90.00
#
_symmetry.space_group_name_H-M   'P 1'
#
loop_
_entity.id
_entity.type
_entity.pdbx_description
1 polymer ?
#
loop_
_entity_poly.entity_id
_entity_poly.type
_entity_poly.pdbx_seq_one_letter_code
_entity_poly.pdbx_strand_id
1 'polypeptide(L)'
;MTKLVNEKWTFSSLGIWRKILLILIWLSTSVLIAGALIWLIAPEIMGEELGYSVWVLIAMVSIVFVYSLWIHTAVVQRKTGQLIAIGIVQIIPLANPIGALFIFLAYFTSKREVSGQMPRL
;
A
#
# COMPACT_ATOMS: atom_id res chain seq x y z
N MET A 1 -19.75 -23.51 -10.53
CA MET A 1 -18.48 -23.11 -11.18
C MET A 1 -18.73 -21.89 -12.05
N THR A 2 -18.55 -20.70 -11.47
CA THR A 2 -18.73 -19.42 -12.17
C THR A 2 -17.56 -19.19 -13.12
N LYS A 3 -17.88 -18.85 -14.38
CA LYS A 3 -16.92 -18.52 -15.44
C LYS A 3 -15.83 -17.61 -14.90
N LEU A 4 -14.60 -18.11 -14.88
CA LEU A 4 -13.39 -17.30 -14.76
C LEU A 4 -13.33 -16.43 -16.01
N VAL A 5 -13.99 -15.27 -15.96
CA VAL A 5 -13.76 -14.24 -16.96
C VAL A 5 -12.27 -13.95 -16.90
N ASN A 6 -11.58 -14.21 -18.02
CA ASN A 6 -10.23 -13.78 -18.33
C ASN A 6 -10.17 -12.23 -18.34
N GLU A 7 -10.60 -11.58 -17.26
CA GLU A 7 -10.28 -10.18 -17.03
C GLU A 7 -8.78 -10.16 -16.83
N LYS A 8 -8.03 -9.55 -17.75
CA LYS A 8 -6.64 -9.21 -17.47
C LYS A 8 -6.64 -8.34 -16.21
N TRP A 9 -5.81 -8.69 -15.23
CA TRP A 9 -5.71 -8.00 -13.95
C TRP A 9 -4.90 -6.71 -14.18
N THR A 10 -5.47 -5.80 -14.96
CA THR A 10 -4.87 -4.52 -15.33
C THR A 10 -5.38 -3.43 -14.42
N PHE A 11 -4.60 -2.36 -14.23
CA PHE A 11 -5.01 -1.20 -13.43
C PHE A 11 -6.38 -0.64 -13.86
N SER A 12 -6.71 -0.69 -15.15
CA SER A 12 -8.01 -0.25 -15.68
C SER A 12 -9.21 -0.99 -15.06
N SER A 13 -9.06 -2.29 -14.77
CA SER A 13 -10.11 -3.17 -14.22
C SER A 13 -10.37 -2.99 -12.71
N LEU A 14 -9.58 -2.15 -12.03
CA LEU A 14 -9.71 -1.92 -10.60
C LEU A 14 -10.84 -0.92 -10.31
N GLY A 15 -11.66 -1.19 -9.29
CA GLY A 15 -12.58 -0.20 -8.75
C GLY A 15 -11.87 1.05 -8.25
N ILE A 16 -12.57 2.19 -8.26
CA ILE A 16 -12.03 3.52 -7.95
C ILE A 16 -11.26 3.55 -6.64
N TRP A 17 -11.77 2.93 -5.57
CA TRP A 17 -11.15 2.93 -4.25
C TRP A 17 -9.83 2.15 -4.20
N ARG A 18 -9.70 1.08 -4.99
CA ARG A 18 -8.45 0.32 -5.12
C ARG A 18 -7.40 1.14 -5.86
N LYS A 19 -7.80 1.87 -6.91
CA LYS A 19 -6.92 2.80 -7.64
C LYS A 19 -6.42 3.92 -6.72
N ILE A 20 -7.33 4.57 -5.98
CA ILE A 20 -7.00 5.64 -5.03
C ILE A 20 -6.02 5.12 -3.98
N LEU A 21 -6.29 3.96 -3.37
CA LEU A 21 -5.40 3.37 -2.37
C LEU A 21 -4.00 3.10 -2.93
N LEU A 22 -3.90 2.52 -4.14
CA LEU A 22 -2.60 2.27 -4.78
C LEU A 22 -1.83 3.56 -5.07
N ILE A 23 -2.52 4.61 -5.54
CA ILE A 23 -1.90 5.91 -5.79
C ILE A 23 -1.34 6.48 -4.48
N LEU A 24 -2.13 6.48 -3.41
CA LEU A 24 -1.69 7.00 -2.11
C LEU A 24 -0.47 6.24 -1.58
N ILE A 25 -0.49 4.90 -1.61
CA ILE A 25 0.63 4.07 -1.14
C ILE A 25 1.90 4.35 -1.93
N TRP A 26 1.82 4.38 -3.27
CA TRP A 26 2.99 4.60 -4.09
C TRP A 26 3.50 6.04 -4.02
N LEU A 27 2.61 7.03 -3.87
CA LEU A 27 3.00 8.42 -3.63
C LEU A 27 3.77 8.54 -2.30
N SER A 28 3.22 8.02 -1.20
CA SER A 28 3.89 8.05 0.10
C SER A 28 5.22 7.29 0.09
N THR A 29 5.27 6.13 -0.58
CA THR A 29 6.51 5.34 -0.72
C THR A 29 7.56 6.10 -1.52
N SER A 30 7.15 6.78 -2.60
CA SER A 30 8.07 7.55 -3.45
C SER A 30 8.64 8.76 -2.72
N VAL A 31 7.82 9.47 -1.94
CA VAL A 31 8.30 10.58 -1.08
C VAL A 31 9.34 10.09 -0.07
N LEU A 32 9.09 8.95 0.57
CA LEU A 32 10.02 8.37 1.53
C LEU A 32 11.34 7.93 0.87
N ILE A 33 11.27 7.29 -0.30
CA ILE A 33 12.47 6.90 -1.06
C ILE A 33 13.25 8.14 -1.51
N ALA A 34 12.58 9.18 -2.01
CA ALA A 34 13.23 10.42 -2.41
C ALA A 34 13.94 11.10 -1.23
N GLY A 35 13.28 11.17 -0.05
CA GLY A 35 13.90 11.68 1.18
C GLY A 35 15.11 10.85 1.61
N ALA A 36 15.03 9.53 1.48
CA ALA A 36 16.15 8.64 1.77
C ALA A 36 17.34 8.88 0.84
N LEU A 37 17.09 9.08 -0.46
CA LEU A 37 18.14 9.40 -1.43
C LEU A 37 18.82 10.74 -1.11
N ILE A 38 18.06 11.76 -0.70
CA ILE A 38 18.62 13.05 -0.28
C ILE A 38 19.54 12.86 0.92
N TRP A 39 19.13 12.07 1.91
CA TRP A 39 19.97 11.76 3.07
C TRP A 39 21.25 11.01 2.68
N LEU A 40 21.20 10.07 1.73
CA LEU A 40 22.42 9.40 1.25
C LEU A 40 23.41 10.36 0.55
N ILE A 41 22.91 11.44 -0.04
CA ILE A 41 23.74 12.45 -0.72
C ILE A 41 24.34 13.46 0.28
N ALA A 42 23.59 13.80 1.34
CA ALA A 42 24.00 14.75 2.38
C ALA A 42 23.90 14.10 3.78
N PRO A 43 24.79 13.14 4.11
CA PRO A 43 24.71 12.37 5.34
C PRO A 43 24.94 13.19 6.61
N GLU A 44 25.70 14.28 6.53
CA GLU A 44 26.00 15.18 7.64
C GLU A 44 24.74 15.73 8.32
N ILE A 45 23.72 16.12 7.54
CA ILE A 45 22.48 16.74 8.06
C ILE A 45 21.76 15.82 9.05
N MET A 46 21.65 14.54 8.73
CA MET A 46 20.82 13.59 9.51
C MET A 46 21.67 12.69 10.41
N GLY A 47 22.94 12.48 10.05
CA GLY A 47 23.89 11.69 10.83
C GLY A 47 24.49 12.48 11.99
N GLU A 48 24.96 13.70 11.76
CA GLU A 48 25.65 14.50 12.78
C GLU A 48 24.65 15.29 13.66
N GLU A 49 23.62 15.89 13.07
CA GLU A 49 22.67 16.72 13.85
C GLU A 49 21.60 15.90 14.58
N LEU A 50 21.12 14.81 13.96
CA LEU A 50 20.00 14.01 14.48
C LEU A 50 20.42 12.64 15.01
N GLY A 51 21.70 12.25 14.86
CA GLY A 51 22.25 11.02 15.41
C GLY A 51 21.70 9.73 14.80
N TYR A 52 21.08 9.78 13.62
CA TYR A 52 20.54 8.58 12.99
C TYR A 52 21.59 7.88 12.10
N SER A 53 21.68 6.56 12.24
CA SER A 53 22.53 5.73 11.39
C SER A 53 21.91 5.48 10.02
N VAL A 54 22.73 5.48 8.96
CA VAL A 54 22.31 5.15 7.59
C VAL A 54 21.69 3.75 7.50
N TRP A 55 22.09 2.83 8.38
CA TRP A 55 21.51 1.48 8.42
C TRP A 55 20.05 1.48 8.87
N VAL A 56 19.68 2.39 9.78
CA VAL A 56 18.30 2.57 10.23
C VAL A 56 17.44 3.08 9.08
N LEU A 57 17.95 4.04 8.30
CA LEU A 57 17.28 4.52 7.09
C LEU A 57 17.02 3.38 6.10
N ILE A 58 18.05 2.61 5.76
CA ILE A 58 17.93 1.49 4.80
C ILE A 58 16.90 0.48 5.29
N ALA A 59 16.93 0.13 6.58
CA ALA A 59 15.97 -0.79 7.18
C ALA A 59 14.53 -0.25 7.07
N MET A 60 14.31 1.02 7.45
CA MET A 60 13.00 1.66 7.37
C MET A 60 12.46 1.69 5.94
N VAL A 61 13.27 2.14 4.97
CA VAL A 61 12.88 2.20 3.56
C VAL A 61 12.55 0.81 3.02
N SER A 62 13.37 -0.19 3.35
CA SER A 62 13.16 -1.57 2.91
C SER A 62 11.85 -2.14 3.47
N ILE A 63 11.58 -1.92 4.76
CA ILE A 63 10.34 -2.38 5.41
C ILE A 63 9.13 -1.71 4.77
N VAL A 64 9.16 -0.39 4.59
CA VAL A 64 8.06 0.36 3.96
C VAL A 64 7.84 -0.11 2.52
N PHE A 65 8.91 -0.32 1.75
CA PHE A 65 8.82 -0.80 0.37
C PHE A 65 8.20 -2.19 0.28
N VAL A 66 8.66 -3.14 1.10
CA VAL A 66 8.11 -4.50 1.16
C VAL A 66 6.64 -4.47 1.61
N TYR A 67 6.30 -3.64 2.59
CA TYR A 67 4.93 -3.47 3.04
C TYR A 67 4.04 -2.89 1.92
N SER A 68 4.50 -1.89 1.19
CA SER A 68 3.81 -1.32 0.03
C SER A 68 3.59 -2.35 -1.09
N LEU A 69 4.56 -3.23 -1.35
CA LEU A 69 4.41 -4.35 -2.29
C LEU A 69 3.36 -5.36 -1.81
N TRP A 70 3.33 -5.66 -0.51
CA TRP A 70 2.32 -6.54 0.06
C TRP A 70 0.91 -5.94 -0.10
N ILE A 71 0.73 -4.65 0.19
CA ILE A 71 -0.57 -4.02 -0.05
C ILE A 71 -0.90 -3.99 -1.54
N HIS A 72 0.06 -3.66 -2.41
CA HIS A 72 -0.15 -3.62 -3.85
C HIS A 72 -0.65 -4.97 -4.38
N THR A 73 0.03 -6.05 -4.00
CA THR A 73 -0.37 -7.40 -4.39
C THR A 73 -1.72 -7.79 -3.81
N ALA A 74 -1.99 -7.52 -2.52
CA ALA A 74 -3.29 -7.79 -1.91
C ALA A 74 -4.44 -7.05 -2.60
N VAL A 75 -4.20 -5.76 -2.92
CA VAL A 75 -5.15 -4.92 -3.64
C VAL A 75 -5.35 -5.46 -5.03
N VAL A 76 -4.33 -5.51 -5.90
CA VAL A 76 -4.44 -5.96 -7.31
C VAL A 76 -5.05 -7.35 -7.38
N GLN A 77 -4.69 -8.24 -6.45
CA GLN A 77 -5.16 -9.61 -6.45
C GLN A 77 -6.52 -9.85 -5.80
N ARG A 78 -7.21 -8.79 -5.36
CA ARG A 78 -8.52 -8.87 -4.68
C ARG A 78 -8.50 -9.82 -3.47
N LYS A 79 -7.35 -9.97 -2.80
CA LYS A 79 -7.17 -10.88 -1.65
C LYS A 79 -7.76 -10.26 -0.39
N THR A 80 -9.07 -10.40 -0.24
CA THR A 80 -9.85 -9.81 0.86
C THR A 80 -9.33 -10.18 2.25
N GLY A 81 -8.90 -11.42 2.47
CA GLY A 81 -8.30 -11.85 3.75
C GLY A 81 -7.00 -11.09 4.09
N GLN A 82 -6.16 -10.82 3.07
CA GLN A 82 -4.95 -10.02 3.27
C GLN A 82 -5.28 -8.55 3.53
N LEU A 83 -6.28 -7.99 2.84
CA LEU A 83 -6.73 -6.62 3.09
C LEU A 83 -7.25 -6.42 4.52
N ILE A 84 -7.96 -7.40 5.09
CA ILE A 84 -8.36 -7.36 6.50
C ILE A 84 -7.14 -7.36 7.42
N ALA A 85 -6.20 -8.27 7.20
CA ALA A 85 -4.99 -8.35 8.02
C ALA A 85 -4.19 -7.04 7.98
N ILE A 86 -4.00 -6.47 6.79
CA ILE A 86 -3.35 -5.18 6.58
C ILE A 86 -4.14 -4.06 7.29
N GLY A 87 -5.47 -4.06 7.21
CA GLY A 87 -6.31 -3.08 7.91
C GLY A 87 -6.13 -3.12 9.44
N ILE A 88 -6.02 -4.32 10.02
CA ILE A 88 -5.74 -4.51 11.45
C ILE A 88 -4.34 -4.01 11.80
N VAL A 89 -3.33 -4.30 10.97
CA VAL A 89 -1.96 -3.79 11.13
C VAL A 89 -1.93 -2.25 11.10
N GLN A 90 -2.74 -1.61 10.27
CA GLN A 90 -2.82 -0.15 10.29
C GLN A 90 -3.37 0.41 11.60
N ILE A 91 -4.35 -0.24 12.22
CA ILE A 91 -4.98 0.25 13.45
C ILE A 91 -4.10 0.02 14.67
N ILE A 92 -3.59 -1.21 14.85
CA ILE A 92 -2.97 -1.63 16.12
C ILE A 92 -1.49 -1.23 16.18
N PRO A 93 -0.58 -1.86 15.43
CA PRO A 93 0.84 -1.54 15.53
C PRO A 93 1.21 -0.19 14.91
N LEU A 94 0.48 0.28 13.90
CA LEU A 94 0.82 1.53 13.19
C LEU A 94 -0.01 2.75 13.62
N ALA A 95 -1.04 2.57 14.46
CA ALA A 95 -1.90 3.64 14.96
C ALA A 95 -2.39 4.62 13.87
N ASN A 96 -2.67 4.11 12.67
CA ASN A 96 -3.03 4.85 11.47
C ASN A 96 -4.47 4.53 11.03
N PRO A 97 -5.49 5.09 11.72
CA PRO A 97 -6.89 4.81 11.42
C PRO A 97 -7.31 5.32 10.04
N ILE A 98 -6.67 6.38 9.53
CA ILE A 98 -6.94 6.93 8.18
C ILE A 98 -6.49 5.92 7.12
N GLY A 99 -5.28 5.36 7.24
CA GLY A 99 -4.81 4.31 6.35
C GLY A 99 -5.69 3.06 6.39
N ALA A 100 -6.11 2.66 7.60
CA ALA A 100 -7.04 1.55 7.78
C ALA A 100 -8.38 1.77 7.06
N LEU A 101 -8.93 2.99 7.11
CA LEU A 101 -10.18 3.34 6.42
C LEU A 101 -10.09 3.11 4.91
N PHE A 102 -9.03 3.58 4.25
CA PHE A 102 -8.85 3.37 2.81
C PHE A 102 -8.68 1.88 2.46
N ILE A 103 -8.02 1.10 3.32
CA ILE A 103 -7.90 -0.35 3.16
C ILE A 103 -9.25 -1.04 3.31
N PHE A 104 -10.08 -0.65 4.28
CA PHE A 104 -11.43 -1.19 4.42
C PHE A 104 -12.34 -0.82 3.24
N LEU A 105 -12.25 0.41 2.72
CA LEU A 105 -12.96 0.80 1.49
C LEU A 105 -12.54 -0.06 0.29
N ALA A 106 -11.24 -0.33 0.15
CA ALA A 106 -10.71 -1.24 -0.87
C ALA A 106 -11.16 -2.70 -0.65
N TYR A 107 -11.27 -3.15 0.60
CA TYR A 107 -11.81 -4.45 0.96
C TYR A 107 -13.27 -4.61 0.55
N PHE A 108 -14.14 -3.65 0.91
CA PHE A 108 -15.56 -3.70 0.54
C PHE A 108 -15.74 -3.67 -0.98
N THR A 109 -14.95 -2.85 -1.67
CA THR A 109 -14.91 -2.80 -3.14
C THR A 109 -14.51 -4.16 -3.71
N SER A 110 -13.44 -4.76 -3.20
CA SER A 110 -12.96 -6.08 -3.65
C SER A 110 -14.02 -7.18 -3.41
N LYS A 111 -14.70 -7.16 -2.27
CA LYS A 111 -15.76 -8.14 -1.96
C LYS A 111 -16.94 -8.02 -2.94
N ARG A 112 -17.37 -6.80 -3.26
CA ARG A 112 -18.45 -6.52 -4.22
C ARG A 112 -18.10 -6.91 -5.66
N GLU A 113 -16.85 -6.70 -6.06
CA GLU A 113 -16.37 -7.10 -7.40
C GLU A 113 -16.30 -8.62 -7.53
N VAL A 114 -15.85 -9.33 -6.49
CA VAL A 114 -15.81 -10.80 -6.47
C VAL A 114 -17.21 -11.41 -6.45
N SER A 115 -18.18 -10.76 -5.79
CA SER A 115 -19.58 -11.21 -5.78
C SER A 115 -20.36 -10.84 -7.04
N GLY A 116 -19.76 -10.10 -8.00
CA GLY A 116 -20.41 -9.69 -9.25
C GLY A 116 -21.48 -8.59 -9.11
N GLN A 117 -21.46 -7.84 -8.00
CA GLN A 117 -22.53 -6.91 -7.62
C GLN A 117 -22.28 -5.43 -8.01
N MET A 118 -21.16 -5.09 -8.68
CA MET A 118 -20.92 -3.72 -9.15
C MET A 118 -20.93 -3.61 -10.68
N PRO A 119 -21.65 -2.61 -11.25
CA PRO A 119 -21.52 -2.27 -12.65
C PRO A 119 -20.08 -1.83 -12.92
N ARG A 120 -19.49 -2.37 -13.98
CA ARG A 120 -18.13 -2.02 -14.43
C ARG A 120 -18.21 -0.58 -14.94
N LEU A 121 -17.59 0.36 -14.23
CA LEU A 121 -17.34 1.73 -14.70
C LEU A 121 -16.08 1.75 -15.57
#